data_AF-A0A6I9Q7C5-F1
#
_entry.id   AF-A0A6I9Q7C5-F1
#
_cell.length_a   1.000
_cell.length_b   1.000
_cell.length_c   1.000
_cell.angle_alpha   90.00
_cell.angle_beta   90.00
_cell.angle_gamma   90.00
#
_symmetry.space_group_name_H-M   'P 1'
#
loop_
_entity.id
_entity.type
_entity.pdbx_description
1 polymer ?
#
loop_
_entity_poly.entity_id
_entity_poly.type
_entity_poly.pdbx_seq_one_letter_code
_entity_poly.pdbx_strand_id
1 'polypeptide(L)'
;MGLLFEPYRTCGCGYVCSSDSYGVPAKKRKRTESKEDIVEMMENTENPLRCPVRLYQFYLSKCSESVRQRSDLFYLHPDQCCVPNSPLWFSSVPLDDSTMEAMLVRILAVGELQRDDRRGTEQQASDYTMSESDEEDSR
;
A
#
# COMPACT_ATOMS: atom_id res chain seq x y z
N MET A 1 26.47 -19.12 9.77
CA MET A 1 26.08 -18.41 11.01
C MET A 1 26.40 -16.94 10.79
N GLY A 2 25.38 -16.10 10.60
CA GLY A 2 25.62 -14.66 10.43
C GLY A 2 24.62 -13.99 9.49
N LEU A 3 23.34 -13.94 9.89
CA LEU A 3 22.47 -12.83 9.51
C LEU A 3 22.11 -12.13 10.81
N LEU A 4 22.83 -11.05 11.11
CA LEU A 4 22.39 -10.09 12.11
C LEU A 4 21.21 -9.33 11.50
N PHE A 5 20.05 -9.58 12.09
CA PHE A 5 18.99 -8.59 12.24
C PHE A 5 19.62 -7.25 12.68
N GLU A 6 19.48 -6.20 11.88
CA GLU A 6 19.50 -4.82 12.39
C GLU A 6 18.06 -4.29 12.35
N PRO A 7 17.32 -4.36 13.46
CA PRO A 7 16.10 -3.61 13.61
C PRO A 7 16.44 -2.17 14.04
N TYR A 8 15.58 -1.23 13.68
CA TYR A 8 15.60 0.19 14.09
C TYR A 8 16.73 1.07 13.53
N ARG A 9 16.52 1.62 12.32
CA ARG A 9 16.93 3.01 12.08
C ARG A 9 15.70 3.90 12.12
N THR A 10 15.66 4.73 13.15
CA THR A 10 14.75 5.87 13.26
C THR A 10 14.98 6.79 12.07
N CYS A 11 13.95 7.03 11.26
CA CYS A 11 13.93 8.17 10.34
C CYS A 11 13.37 9.35 11.14
N GLY A 12 14.25 10.12 11.78
CA GLY A 12 13.90 11.44 12.28
C GLY A 12 13.79 12.40 11.10
N CYS A 13 12.58 12.68 10.64
CA CYS A 13 12.37 13.78 9.69
C CYS A 13 12.66 15.10 10.39
N GLY A 14 13.71 15.80 9.95
CA GLY A 14 14.00 17.18 10.28
C GLY A 14 14.51 17.87 9.02
N TYR A 15 13.76 18.84 8.54
CA TYR A 15 13.96 19.60 7.30
C TYR A 15 15.42 20.04 7.00
N VAL A 16 15.81 19.78 5.74
CA VAL A 16 16.71 20.50 4.79
C VAL A 16 17.94 21.27 5.35
N CYS A 17 19.14 20.94 4.84
CA CYS A 17 20.16 21.98 4.64
C CYS A 17 21.00 21.71 3.38
N SER A 18 21.08 22.75 2.55
CA SER A 18 21.75 22.85 1.26
C SER A 18 23.23 22.53 1.29
N SER A 19 23.76 22.14 0.12
CA SER A 19 25.16 22.37 -0.21
C SER A 19 25.28 22.66 -1.71
N ASP A 20 25.43 23.96 -2.03
CA ASP A 20 25.95 24.44 -3.30
C ASP A 20 27.46 24.14 -3.38
N SER A 21 27.94 23.58 -4.48
CA SER A 21 29.32 23.78 -4.94
C SER A 21 29.47 23.47 -6.43
N TYR A 22 30.11 24.40 -7.13
CA TYR A 22 30.20 24.56 -8.58
C TYR A 22 31.19 23.60 -9.28
N GLY A 23 30.86 23.15 -10.50
CA GLY A 23 31.79 22.53 -11.46
C GLY A 23 31.11 21.88 -12.69
N VAL A 24 31.38 22.40 -13.89
CA VAL A 24 30.72 22.11 -15.21
C VAL A 24 31.68 21.22 -16.08
N PRO A 25 31.30 20.63 -17.24
CA PRO A 25 30.27 19.64 -17.58
C PRO A 25 30.86 18.33 -18.21
N ALA A 26 30.19 17.18 -18.11
CA ALA A 26 30.45 16.06 -19.02
C ALA A 26 29.16 15.28 -19.33
N LYS A 27 28.71 15.38 -20.59
CA LYS A 27 27.55 14.67 -21.14
C LYS A 27 27.73 13.15 -21.01
N LYS A 28 27.03 12.52 -20.06
CA LYS A 28 26.62 11.12 -20.17
C LYS A 28 25.11 11.05 -20.12
N ARG A 29 24.56 10.54 -21.22
CA ARG A 29 23.14 10.37 -21.53
C ARG A 29 22.43 9.79 -20.31
N LYS A 30 21.53 10.58 -19.72
CA LYS A 30 20.58 10.13 -18.71
C LYS A 30 19.69 9.08 -19.38
N ARG A 31 19.99 7.80 -19.16
CA ARG A 31 18.98 6.75 -19.26
C ARG A 31 18.00 7.10 -18.15
N THR A 32 16.90 7.76 -18.52
CA THR A 32 15.72 7.89 -17.68
C THR A 32 15.17 6.48 -17.51
N GLU A 33 15.80 5.70 -16.63
CA GLU A 33 15.13 4.62 -15.95
C GLU A 33 14.05 5.34 -15.14
N SER A 34 12.83 5.25 -15.64
CA SER A 34 11.63 5.61 -14.91
C SER A 34 11.79 5.03 -13.52
N LYS A 35 12.06 5.93 -12.57
CA LYS A 35 11.88 5.68 -11.15
C LYS A 35 10.39 5.48 -11.00
N GLU A 36 9.91 4.29 -11.40
CA GLU A 36 8.61 3.78 -11.03
C GLU A 36 8.54 4.05 -9.54
N ASP A 37 7.59 4.89 -9.16
CA ASP A 37 7.50 5.51 -7.86
C ASP A 37 7.53 4.39 -6.81
N ILE A 38 8.71 4.13 -6.22
CA ILE A 38 8.84 3.16 -5.14
C ILE A 38 8.15 3.84 -3.96
N VAL A 39 6.84 3.62 -3.87
CA VAL A 39 6.03 4.15 -2.78
C VAL A 39 6.34 3.30 -1.56
N GLU A 40 7.15 3.84 -0.66
CA GLU A 40 7.37 3.25 0.65
C GLU A 40 6.06 3.25 1.43
N MET A 41 5.57 2.07 1.80
CA MET A 41 4.35 1.91 2.57
C MET A 41 4.66 2.09 4.06
N MET A 42 4.06 3.10 4.68
CA MET A 42 4.23 3.40 6.11
C MET A 42 3.49 2.41 7.00
N GLU A 43 4.04 2.13 8.19
CA GLU A 43 3.34 1.36 9.23
C GLU A 43 2.12 2.15 9.72
N ASN A 44 0.95 1.50 9.72
CA ASN A 44 -0.23 2.03 10.40
C ASN A 44 -0.15 1.66 11.88
N THR A 45 0.14 2.63 12.74
CA THR A 45 0.23 2.46 14.19
C THR A 45 -1.13 2.51 14.88
N GLU A 46 -2.15 3.11 14.26
CA GLU A 46 -3.50 3.26 14.83
C GLU A 46 -4.27 1.93 14.84
N ASN A 47 -4.14 1.16 13.75
CA ASN A 47 -4.78 -0.16 13.66
C ASN A 47 -3.82 -1.20 13.07
N PRO A 48 -3.17 -2.02 13.91
CA PRO A 48 -2.23 -3.05 13.47
C PRO A 48 -2.82 -4.09 12.51
N LEU A 49 -4.14 -4.35 12.57
CA LEU A 49 -4.82 -5.30 11.67
C LEU A 49 -5.06 -4.73 10.27
N ARG A 50 -5.01 -3.40 10.13
CA ARG A 50 -5.07 -2.68 8.85
C ARG A 50 -3.71 -2.14 8.43
N CYS A 51 -2.64 -2.59 9.08
CA CYS A 51 -1.29 -2.15 8.80
C CYS A 51 -0.69 -2.88 7.59
N PRO A 52 -0.37 -2.18 6.49
CA PRO A 52 0.12 -2.84 5.28
C PRO A 52 1.43 -3.61 5.50
N VAL A 53 2.35 -3.08 6.32
CA VAL A 53 3.62 -3.74 6.66
C VAL A 53 3.38 -5.05 7.40
N ARG A 54 2.46 -5.06 8.37
CA ARG A 54 2.12 -6.25 9.16
C ARG A 54 1.39 -7.29 8.33
N LEU A 55 0.47 -6.86 7.47
CA LEU A 55 -0.24 -7.75 6.55
C LEU A 55 0.71 -8.42 5.56
N TYR A 56 1.68 -7.67 5.03
CA TYR A 56 2.69 -8.25 4.14
C TYR A 56 3.62 -9.22 4.88
N GLN A 57 4.03 -8.90 6.11
CA GLN A 57 4.78 -9.82 6.95
C GLN A 57 4.00 -11.13 7.22
N PHE A 58 2.70 -11.03 7.51
CA PHE A 58 1.84 -12.18 7.71
C PHE A 58 1.71 -13.02 6.44
N TYR A 59 1.53 -12.39 5.28
CA TYR A 59 1.53 -13.08 3.98
C TYR A 59 2.80 -13.90 3.78
N LEU A 60 3.98 -13.29 3.99
CA LEU A 60 5.26 -13.99 3.88
C LEU A 60 5.38 -15.17 4.86
N SER A 61 4.84 -15.05 6.08
CA SER A 61 4.84 -16.15 7.05
C SER A 61 4.06 -17.39 6.59
N LYS A 62 3.10 -17.21 5.67
CA LYS A 62 2.28 -18.26 5.07
C LYS A 62 2.84 -18.80 3.74
N CYS A 63 3.99 -18.28 3.31
CA CYS A 63 4.71 -18.72 2.12
C CYS A 63 5.86 -19.67 2.50
N SER A 64 6.13 -20.64 1.62
CA SER A 64 7.29 -21.54 1.76
C SER A 64 8.62 -20.77 1.74
N GLU A 65 9.64 -21.28 2.42
CA GLU A 65 10.92 -20.55 2.56
C GLU A 65 11.61 -20.27 1.23
N SER A 66 11.57 -21.23 0.31
CA SER A 66 12.15 -21.12 -1.03
C SER A 66 11.54 -19.98 -1.84
N VAL A 67 10.27 -19.66 -1.58
CA VAL A 67 9.58 -18.56 -2.26
C VAL A 67 9.94 -17.22 -1.63
N ARG A 68 10.09 -17.14 -0.30
CA ARG A 68 10.49 -15.89 0.38
C ARG A 68 11.88 -15.38 -0.03
N GLN A 69 12.74 -16.26 -0.54
CA GLN A 69 14.10 -15.93 -0.98
C GLN A 69 14.15 -15.40 -2.43
N ARG A 70 13.05 -15.50 -3.16
CA ARG A 70 12.93 -15.04 -4.54
C ARG A 70 12.38 -13.62 -4.58
N SER A 71 13.02 -12.75 -5.36
CA SER A 71 12.55 -11.37 -5.60
C SER A 71 11.80 -11.21 -6.92
N ASP A 72 11.71 -12.26 -7.72
CA ASP A 72 11.05 -12.28 -9.03
C ASP A 72 9.60 -12.78 -8.96
N LEU A 73 9.10 -13.10 -7.77
CA LEU A 73 7.74 -13.57 -7.53
C LEU A 73 7.01 -12.64 -6.55
N PHE A 74 5.93 -12.02 -7.00
CA PHE A 74 5.16 -11.08 -6.18
C PHE A 74 3.87 -11.70 -5.62
N TYR A 75 3.16 -12.49 -6.43
CA TYR A 75 1.86 -13.07 -6.06
C TYR A 75 1.82 -14.57 -6.36
N LEU A 76 1.36 -15.34 -5.37
CA LEU A 76 1.30 -16.80 -5.43
C LEU A 76 -0.14 -17.29 -5.53
N HIS A 77 -0.31 -18.43 -6.18
CA HIS A 77 -1.61 -19.10 -6.22
C HIS A 77 -1.98 -19.64 -4.82
N PRO A 78 -3.18 -19.33 -4.30
CA PRO A 78 -3.67 -19.89 -3.04
C PRO A 78 -3.71 -21.42 -3.06
N ASP A 79 -3.39 -22.06 -1.95
CA ASP A 79 -3.53 -23.52 -1.81
C ASP A 79 -5.00 -23.87 -1.56
N GLN A 80 -5.53 -24.85 -2.30
CA GLN A 80 -6.94 -25.25 -2.23
C GLN A 80 -7.31 -25.86 -0.87
N CYS A 81 -6.34 -26.38 -0.13
CA CYS A 81 -6.54 -27.03 1.15
C CYS A 81 -6.19 -26.14 2.34
N CYS A 82 -5.92 -24.84 2.13
CA CYS A 82 -5.54 -23.97 3.24
C CYS A 82 -6.70 -23.77 4.22
N VAL A 83 -6.39 -23.83 5.51
CA VAL A 83 -7.29 -23.47 6.60
C VAL A 83 -6.63 -22.42 7.49
N PRO A 84 -7.36 -21.71 8.37
CA PRO A 84 -6.79 -20.61 9.16
C PRO A 84 -5.53 -20.97 9.97
N ASN A 85 -5.47 -22.21 10.47
CA ASN A 85 -4.34 -22.69 11.26
C ASN A 85 -3.22 -23.33 10.42
N SER A 86 -3.37 -23.40 9.09
CA SER A 86 -2.34 -23.99 8.23
C SER A 86 -1.04 -23.19 8.29
N PRO A 87 0.12 -23.86 8.29
CA PRO A 87 1.42 -23.20 8.21
C PRO A 87 1.67 -22.58 6.83
N LEU A 88 1.07 -23.14 5.77
CA LEU A 88 1.16 -22.67 4.40
C LEU A 88 -0.22 -22.40 3.84
N TRP A 89 -0.40 -21.24 3.21
CA TRP A 89 -1.65 -20.85 2.54
C TRP A 89 -1.51 -20.70 1.03
N PHE A 90 -0.27 -20.64 0.54
CA PHE A 90 0.04 -20.41 -0.86
C PHE A 90 0.97 -21.49 -1.38
N SER A 91 0.75 -21.86 -2.64
CA SER A 91 1.64 -22.74 -3.38
C SER A 91 2.92 -21.99 -3.83
N SER A 92 3.89 -22.71 -4.36
CA SER A 92 5.07 -22.09 -5.01
C SER A 92 4.81 -21.68 -6.47
N VAL A 93 3.57 -21.76 -6.94
CA VAL A 93 3.18 -21.42 -8.31
C VAL A 93 2.80 -19.93 -8.37
N PRO A 94 3.36 -19.15 -9.31
CA PRO A 94 2.96 -17.76 -9.49
C PRO A 94 1.49 -17.68 -9.91
N LEU A 95 0.83 -16.59 -9.50
CA LEU A 95 -0.48 -16.24 -10.02
C LEU A 95 -0.36 -15.85 -11.50
N ASP A 96 -1.35 -16.21 -12.31
CA ASP A 96 -1.38 -15.83 -13.72
C ASP A 96 -1.81 -14.37 -13.92
N ASP A 97 -1.32 -13.77 -15.02
CA ASP A 97 -1.56 -12.36 -15.33
C ASP A 97 -3.06 -12.04 -15.45
N SER A 98 -3.85 -12.97 -15.99
CA SER A 98 -5.29 -12.75 -16.19
C SER A 98 -6.06 -12.68 -14.87
N THR A 99 -5.72 -13.55 -13.92
CA THR A 99 -6.28 -13.52 -12.57
C THR A 99 -5.84 -12.27 -11.83
N MET A 100 -4.57 -11.88 -11.97
CA MET A 100 -4.05 -10.66 -11.36
C MET A 100 -4.77 -9.41 -11.89
N GLU A 101 -4.91 -9.29 -13.21
CA GLU A 101 -5.66 -8.22 -13.85
C GLU A 101 -7.10 -8.17 -13.33
N ALA A 102 -7.79 -9.31 -13.28
CA ALA A 102 -9.15 -9.39 -12.76
C ALA A 102 -9.25 -8.98 -11.28
N MET A 103 -8.22 -9.25 -10.46
CA MET A 103 -8.17 -8.80 -9.06
C MET A 103 -7.96 -7.29 -8.97
N LEU A 104 -7.05 -6.72 -9.77
CA LEU A 104 -6.79 -5.29 -9.81
C LEU A 104 -8.04 -4.51 -10.26
N VAL A 105 -8.73 -4.97 -11.31
CA VAL A 105 -10.01 -4.39 -11.76
C VAL A 105 -11.04 -4.38 -10.63
N ARG A 106 -11.18 -5.48 -9.90
CA ARG A 106 -12.11 -5.57 -8.74
C ARG A 106 -11.72 -4.61 -7.62
N ILE A 107 -10.43 -4.48 -7.29
CA ILE A 107 -9.94 -3.57 -6.25
C ILE A 107 -10.21 -2.11 -6.65
N LEU A 108 -9.90 -1.74 -7.89
CA LEU A 108 -10.11 -0.39 -8.40
C LEU A 108 -11.60 -0.02 -8.40
N ALA A 109 -12.47 -0.92 -8.87
CA ALA A 109 -13.91 -0.71 -8.87
C ALA A 109 -14.48 -0.49 -7.45
N VAL A 110 -14.04 -1.28 -6.46
CA VAL A 110 -14.44 -1.06 -5.05
C VAL A 110 -13.93 0.27 -4.54
N GLY A 111 -12.70 0.66 -4.90
CA GLY A 111 -12.12 1.94 -4.53
C GLY A 111 -12.89 3.14 -5.09
N GLU A 112 -13.43 3.04 -6.30
CA GLU A 112 -14.31 4.05 -6.91
C GLU A 112 -15.60 4.20 -6.10
N LEU A 113 -16.28 3.09 -5.82
CA LEU A 113 -17.53 3.06 -5.05
C LEU A 113 -17.37 3.64 -3.63
N GLN A 114 -16.30 3.30 -2.92
CA GLN A 114 -16.03 3.83 -1.58
C GLN A 114 -15.76 5.34 -1.57
N ARG A 115 -15.18 5.87 -2.66
CA ARG A 115 -14.97 7.31 -2.82
C ARG A 115 -16.27 8.02 -3.13
N ASP A 116 -17.14 7.42 -3.94
CA ASP A 116 -18.47 7.95 -4.23
C ASP A 116 -19.38 7.97 -3.01
N ASP A 117 -19.38 6.90 -2.20
CA ASP A 117 -20.15 6.84 -0.95
C ASP A 117 -19.78 7.97 0.02
N ARG A 118 -18.47 8.25 0.16
CA ARG A 118 -17.96 9.34 0.99
C ARG A 118 -18.34 10.72 0.44
N ARG A 119 -18.38 10.91 -0.87
CA ARG A 119 -18.87 12.15 -1.50
C ARG A 119 -20.36 12.34 -1.25
N GLY A 120 -21.16 11.27 -1.39
CA GLY A 120 -22.60 11.31 -1.16
C GLY A 120 -22.98 11.68 0.28
N THR A 121 -22.22 11.22 1.27
CA THR A 121 -22.45 11.59 2.69
C THR A 121 -22.12 13.06 2.98
N GLU A 122 -21.10 13.62 2.31
CA GLU A 122 -20.72 15.03 2.45
C GLU A 122 -21.76 15.97 1.83
N GLN A 123 -22.33 15.62 0.67
CA GLN A 123 -23.42 16.39 0.06
C GLN A 123 -24.69 16.40 0.93
N GLN A 124 -25.06 15.26 1.53
CA GLN A 124 -26.29 15.16 2.34
C GLN A 124 -26.20 15.92 3.67
N ALA A 125 -25.01 16.02 4.27
CA ALA A 125 -24.78 16.86 5.45
C ALA A 125 -24.89 18.37 5.14
N SER A 126 -24.48 18.80 3.95
CA SER A 126 -24.61 20.21 3.52
C SER A 126 -26.05 20.62 3.17
N ASP A 127 -26.89 19.68 2.71
CA ASP A 127 -28.30 19.92 2.38
C ASP A 127 -29.19 19.99 3.64
N TYR A 128 -28.89 19.12 4.62
CA TYR A 128 -29.53 19.14 5.94
C TYR A 128 -29.26 20.44 6.73
N THR A 129 -28.05 21.00 6.64
CA THR A 129 -27.66 22.21 7.40
C THR A 129 -28.19 23.51 6.79
N MET A 130 -28.48 23.56 5.48
CA MET A 130 -29.12 24.72 4.85
C MET A 130 -30.58 24.86 5.28
N SER A 131 -31.25 23.75 5.60
CA SER A 131 -32.68 23.69 5.92
C SER A 131 -33.04 24.22 7.31
N GLU A 132 -32.09 24.32 8.24
CA GLU A 132 -32.34 24.75 9.63
C GLU A 132 -32.27 26.28 9.83
N SER A 133 -31.88 27.07 8.81
CA SER A 133 -31.67 28.52 8.96
C SER A 133 -32.88 29.41 8.62
N ASP A 134 -33.97 28.85 8.08
CA ASP A 134 -35.13 29.63 7.58
C ASP A 134 -36.34 29.69 8.54
N GLU A 135 -36.29 29.07 9.73
CA GLU A 135 -37.43 29.05 10.68
C GLU A 135 -37.29 29.97 11.93
N GLU A 136 -36.30 30.88 11.98
CA GLU A 136 -36.11 31.80 13.12
C GLU A 136 -36.27 33.30 12.76
N ASP A 137 -37.18 33.67 11.85
CA ASP A 137 -37.58 35.08 11.62
C ASP A 137 -39.11 35.26 11.63
N SER A 138 -39.76 34.76 12.69
CA SER A 138 -41.16 35.08 13.00
C SER A 138 -41.47 34.82 14.47
N ARG A 139 -40.91 35.63 15.37
CA ARG A 139 -41.46 35.80 16.73
C ARG A 139 -41.31 37.22 17.24
#